data_AF-A0A836B025-F1
#
_entry.id   AF-A0A836B025-F1
#
_cell.length_a   1.000
_cell.length_b   1.000
_cell.length_c   1.000
_cell.angle_alpha   90.00
_cell.angle_beta   90.00
_cell.angle_gamma   90.00
#
_symmetry.space_group_name_H-M   'P 1'
#
loop_
_entity.id
_entity.type
_entity.pdbx_description
1 polymer ?
#
loop_
_entity_poly.entity_id
_entity_poly.type
_entity_poly.pdbx_seq_one_letter_code
_entity_poly.pdbx_strand_id
1 'polypeptide(L)'
;MGITALVFCTWAVSLAGLASVQDKCEPGWSDALGLRINGYSTGLACYSFFRYYWFIVSLEVCLIFGLAGVLAAGAYAKFRNSFLGLFCVATLLYIQMCDTSLTTDTLTADAAESQVKNRVRTWIAGSIMTATINCFLIIALGMTGSEAAPSTHHAVEKEEKANAV
;
A
#
# COMPACT_ATOMS: atom_id res chain seq x y z
N MET A 1 -2.08 12.56 11.63
CA MET A 1 -1.76 11.37 12.46
C MET A 1 -2.78 10.24 12.30
N GLY A 2 -4.09 10.51 12.29
CA GLY A 2 -5.11 9.44 12.19
C GLY A 2 -5.00 8.53 10.96
N ILE A 3 -4.77 9.07 9.76
CA ILE A 3 -4.69 8.26 8.53
C ILE A 3 -3.46 7.33 8.54
N THR A 4 -2.30 7.80 8.97
CA THR A 4 -1.08 6.97 9.06
C THR A 4 -1.25 5.78 10.01
N ALA A 5 -1.98 5.96 11.12
CA ALA A 5 -2.31 4.87 12.02
C ALA A 5 -3.27 3.85 11.36
N LEU A 6 -4.23 4.32 10.56
CA LEU A 6 -5.10 3.42 9.78
C LEU A 6 -4.31 2.60 8.76
N VAL A 7 -3.34 3.20 8.06
CA VAL A 7 -2.46 2.49 7.10
C VAL A 7 -1.73 1.35 7.82
N PHE A 8 -1.18 1.63 9.01
CA PHE A 8 -0.51 0.61 9.81
C PHE A 8 -1.45 -0.53 10.22
N CYS A 9 -2.67 -0.21 10.66
CA CYS A 9 -3.66 -1.23 11.03
C CYS A 9 -4.07 -2.11 9.84
N THR A 10 -4.32 -1.51 8.67
CA THR A 10 -4.71 -2.27 7.47
C THR A 10 -3.55 -3.10 6.93
N TRP A 11 -2.32 -2.57 7.00
CA TRP A 11 -1.09 -3.31 6.71
C TRP A 11 -0.94 -4.54 7.60
N ALA A 12 -1.18 -4.40 8.91
CA ALA A 12 -1.08 -5.52 9.84
C ALA A 12 -2.10 -6.64 9.51
N VAL A 13 -3.31 -6.27 9.08
CA VAL A 13 -4.30 -7.26 8.61
C VAL A 13 -3.83 -7.96 7.34
N SER A 14 -3.25 -7.22 6.38
CA SER A 14 -2.70 -7.82 5.15
C SER A 14 -1.55 -8.78 5.46
N LEU A 15 -0.62 -8.37 6.32
CA LEU A 15 0.50 -9.19 6.81
C LEU A 15 -0.02 -10.49 7.46
N ALA A 16 -0.98 -10.39 8.37
CA ALA A 16 -1.55 -11.54 9.06
C ALA A 16 -2.26 -12.50 8.09
N GLY A 17 -3.04 -11.95 7.14
CA GLY A 17 -3.68 -12.74 6.09
C GLY A 17 -2.66 -13.48 5.22
N LEU A 18 -1.64 -12.77 4.73
CA LEU A 18 -0.57 -13.34 3.89
C LEU A 18 0.18 -14.47 4.61
N ALA A 19 0.63 -14.21 5.84
CA ALA A 19 1.35 -15.20 6.64
C ALA A 19 0.50 -16.45 6.90
N SER A 20 -0.79 -16.25 7.20
CA SER A 20 -1.73 -17.33 7.47
C SER A 20 -2.00 -18.19 6.23
N VAL A 21 -2.10 -17.58 5.04
CA VAL A 21 -2.26 -18.33 3.78
C VAL A 21 -0.97 -19.10 3.45
N GLN A 22 0.21 -18.50 3.62
CA GLN A 22 1.47 -19.19 3.35
C GLN A 22 1.70 -20.41 4.26
N ASP A 23 1.30 -20.33 5.53
CA ASP A 23 1.35 -21.45 6.49
C ASP A 23 0.58 -22.69 6.01
N LYS A 24 -0.42 -22.50 5.15
CA LYS A 24 -1.23 -23.58 4.55
C LYS A 24 -0.88 -23.87 3.09
N CYS A 25 0.22 -23.33 2.59
CA CYS A 25 0.60 -23.57 1.21
C CYS A 25 1.10 -25.00 1.02
N GLU A 26 0.48 -25.71 0.08
CA GLU A 26 0.85 -27.07 -0.29
C GLU A 26 1.58 -27.11 -1.64
N PRO A 27 2.42 -28.15 -1.89
CA PRO A 27 3.02 -28.38 -3.20
C PRO A 27 1.94 -28.44 -4.29
N GLY A 28 2.13 -27.69 -5.39
CA GLY A 28 1.19 -27.64 -6.53
C GLY A 28 0.25 -26.43 -6.53
N TRP A 29 0.20 -25.62 -5.47
CA TRP A 29 -0.57 -24.36 -5.46
C TRP A 29 -0.16 -23.40 -6.58
N SER A 30 1.14 -23.31 -6.88
CA SER A 30 1.65 -22.48 -7.98
C SER A 30 1.13 -22.93 -9.35
N ASP A 31 0.79 -24.20 -9.52
CA ASP A 31 0.29 -24.71 -10.80
C ASP A 31 -1.19 -24.36 -10.97
N ALA A 32 -1.97 -24.47 -9.90
CA ALA A 32 -3.37 -24.04 -9.88
C ALA A 32 -3.53 -22.52 -10.07
N LEU A 33 -2.64 -21.74 -9.45
CA LEU A 33 -2.67 -20.28 -9.46
C LEU A 33 -1.96 -19.69 -10.69
N GLY A 34 -0.79 -20.23 -11.05
CA GLY A 34 0.06 -19.70 -12.13
C GLY A 34 -0.52 -19.84 -13.53
N LEU A 35 -1.47 -20.78 -13.75
CA LEU A 35 -2.19 -20.90 -15.01
C LEU A 35 -3.32 -19.87 -15.19
N ARG A 36 -3.78 -19.24 -14.11
CA ARG A 36 -4.97 -18.36 -14.12
C ARG A 36 -4.66 -16.91 -13.76
N ILE A 37 -3.51 -16.64 -13.14
CA ILE A 37 -3.05 -15.28 -12.84
C ILE A 37 -2.03 -14.88 -13.91
N ASN A 38 -2.35 -13.83 -14.67
CA ASN A 38 -1.48 -13.33 -15.72
C ASN A 38 -0.11 -12.90 -15.15
N GLY A 39 0.98 -13.46 -15.69
CA GLY A 39 2.35 -13.10 -15.33
C GLY A 39 3.04 -13.99 -14.30
N TYR A 40 2.42 -15.10 -13.87
CA TYR A 40 3.07 -16.09 -12.99
C TYR A 40 3.74 -17.23 -13.77
N SER A 41 4.82 -17.76 -13.22
CA SER A 41 5.37 -19.06 -13.64
C SER A 41 4.72 -20.18 -12.84
N THR A 42 4.59 -21.36 -13.45
CA THR A 42 4.14 -22.59 -12.79
C THR A 42 5.34 -23.37 -12.23
N GLY A 43 5.09 -24.34 -11.35
CA GLY A 43 6.10 -25.22 -10.76
C GLY A 43 6.95 -24.58 -9.68
N LEU A 44 6.48 -23.49 -9.05
CA LEU A 44 7.24 -22.79 -8.00
C LEU A 44 6.94 -23.37 -6.62
N ALA A 45 8.01 -23.54 -5.84
CA ALA A 45 7.87 -23.76 -4.40
C ALA A 45 7.07 -22.61 -3.76
N CYS A 46 6.24 -22.94 -2.76
CA CYS A 46 5.42 -21.99 -2.00
C CYS A 46 6.20 -20.73 -1.56
N TYR A 47 7.43 -20.90 -1.07
CA TYR A 47 8.28 -19.78 -0.67
C TYR A 47 8.58 -18.82 -1.83
N SER A 48 8.87 -19.35 -3.02
CA SER A 48 9.15 -18.55 -4.21
C SER A 48 7.88 -17.88 -4.75
N PHE A 49 6.73 -18.53 -4.62
CA PHE A 49 5.42 -17.96 -4.97
C PHE A 49 5.08 -16.75 -4.09
N PHE A 50 5.25 -16.87 -2.76
CA PHE A 50 4.92 -15.80 -1.83
C PHE A 50 5.95 -14.67 -1.75
N ARG A 51 7.17 -14.87 -2.28
CA ARG A 51 8.26 -13.89 -2.23
C ARG A 51 7.87 -12.50 -2.73
N TYR A 52 7.10 -12.44 -3.80
CA TYR A 52 6.63 -11.16 -4.37
C TYR A 52 5.67 -10.43 -3.42
N TYR A 53 4.75 -11.15 -2.78
CA TYR A 53 3.80 -10.57 -1.82
C TYR A 53 4.48 -10.10 -0.53
N TRP A 54 5.49 -10.84 -0.06
CA TRP A 54 6.31 -10.39 1.05
C TRP A 54 7.06 -9.10 0.73
N PHE A 55 7.52 -8.94 -0.51
CA PHE A 55 8.11 -7.68 -0.95
C PHE A 55 7.10 -6.52 -0.87
N ILE A 56 5.85 -6.72 -1.32
CA ILE A 56 4.79 -5.69 -1.25
C ILE A 56 4.54 -5.26 0.21
N VAL A 57 4.34 -6.24 1.11
CA VAL A 57 4.09 -5.96 2.54
C VAL A 57 5.31 -5.31 3.20
N SER A 58 6.53 -5.68 2.79
CA SER A 58 7.78 -5.09 3.31
C SER A 58 8.00 -3.66 2.78
N LEU A 59 7.65 -3.39 1.52
CA LEU A 59 7.69 -2.04 0.96
C LEU A 59 6.75 -1.11 1.74
N GLU A 60 5.52 -1.57 1.99
CA GLU A 60 4.52 -0.78 2.71
C GLU A 60 5.00 -0.37 4.11
N VAL A 61 5.57 -1.30 4.88
CA VAL A 61 6.07 -0.99 6.23
C VAL A 61 7.23 0.00 6.20
N CYS A 62 8.11 -0.10 5.19
CA CYS A 62 9.16 0.89 4.96
C CYS A 62 8.58 2.28 4.67
N LEU A 63 7.47 2.38 3.90
CA LEU A 63 6.81 3.65 3.64
C LEU A 63 6.11 4.23 4.87
N ILE A 64 5.46 3.38 5.67
CA ILE A 64 4.83 3.80 6.94
C ILE A 64 5.88 4.39 7.89
N PHE A 65 6.96 3.65 8.16
CA PHE A 65 8.02 4.12 9.07
C PHE A 65 8.82 5.28 8.48
N GLY A 66 9.09 5.26 7.18
CA GLY A 66 9.75 6.37 6.48
C GLY A 66 8.94 7.66 6.57
N LEU A 67 7.63 7.59 6.33
CA LEU A 67 6.73 8.74 6.44
C LEU A 67 6.67 9.24 7.89
N ALA A 68 6.54 8.34 8.87
CA ALA A 68 6.53 8.70 10.28
C ALA A 68 7.83 9.41 10.70
N GLY A 69 8.99 8.89 10.29
CA GLY A 69 10.29 9.48 10.57
C GLY A 69 10.47 10.87 9.93
N VAL A 70 10.05 11.02 8.67
CA VAL A 70 10.15 12.31 7.96
C VAL A 70 9.19 13.37 8.51
N LEU A 71 7.98 12.96 8.94
CA LEU A 71 7.05 13.84 9.64
C LEU A 71 7.60 14.28 11.00
N ALA A 72 8.17 13.34 11.78
CA ALA A 72 8.78 13.65 13.08
C ALA A 72 9.98 14.60 12.95
N ALA A 73 10.76 14.49 11.87
CA ALA A 73 11.88 15.37 11.57
C ALA A 73 11.47 16.72 10.94
N GLY A 74 10.17 16.94 10.65
CA GLY A 74 9.70 18.14 9.94
C GLY A 74 10.23 18.29 8.50
N ALA A 75 10.77 17.22 7.91
CA ALA A 75 11.43 17.24 6.60
C ALA A 75 10.48 16.89 5.44
N TYR A 76 9.17 16.77 5.72
CA TYR A 76 8.18 16.28 4.76
C TYR A 76 8.12 17.10 3.46
N ALA A 77 8.26 18.42 3.52
CA ALA A 77 8.25 19.27 2.33
C ALA A 77 9.30 18.87 1.29
N LYS A 78 10.46 18.35 1.73
CA LYS A 78 11.57 17.93 0.84
C LYS A 78 11.30 16.59 0.16
N PHE A 79 10.65 15.67 0.87
CA PHE A 79 10.43 14.29 0.40
C PHE A 79 9.02 14.03 -0.10
N ARG A 80 8.14 15.03 -0.08
CA ARG A 80 6.72 14.92 -0.42
C ARG A 80 6.48 14.19 -1.73
N ASN A 81 7.13 14.62 -2.82
CA ASN A 81 6.95 14.02 -4.14
C ASN A 81 7.45 12.57 -4.20
N SER A 82 8.54 12.27 -3.49
CA SER A 82 9.06 10.91 -3.38
C SER A 82 8.07 9.99 -2.66
N PHE A 83 7.50 10.41 -1.53
CA PHE A 83 6.49 9.62 -0.82
C PHE A 83 5.21 9.46 -1.63
N LEU A 84 4.71 10.52 -2.29
CA LEU A 84 3.55 10.42 -3.16
C LEU A 84 3.74 9.40 -4.28
N GLY A 85 4.89 9.43 -4.95
CA GLY A 85 5.23 8.46 -6.00
C GLY A 85 5.31 7.03 -5.45
N LEU A 86 6.00 6.84 -4.32
CA LEU A 86 6.15 5.51 -3.72
C LEU A 86 4.83 4.94 -3.18
N PHE A 87 3.98 5.75 -2.55
CA PHE A 87 2.64 5.31 -2.13
C PHE A 87 1.75 5.00 -3.33
N CYS A 88 1.88 5.72 -4.46
CA CYS A 88 1.16 5.37 -5.69
C CYS A 88 1.57 3.97 -6.19
N VAL A 89 2.88 3.70 -6.26
CA VAL A 89 3.41 2.38 -6.63
C VAL A 89 2.93 1.31 -5.65
N ALA A 90 3.02 1.55 -4.34
CA ALA A 90 2.56 0.60 -3.33
C ALA A 90 1.04 0.32 -3.45
N THR A 91 0.24 1.35 -3.72
CA THR A 91 -1.21 1.20 -3.96
C THR A 91 -1.49 0.29 -5.15
N LEU A 92 -0.80 0.48 -6.28
CA LEU A 92 -0.94 -0.37 -7.45
C LEU A 92 -0.56 -1.83 -7.16
N LEU A 93 0.52 -2.03 -6.40
CA LEU A 93 0.95 -3.37 -5.96
C LEU A 93 -0.11 -4.03 -5.07
N TYR A 94 -0.74 -3.29 -4.16
CA TYR A 94 -1.84 -3.83 -3.34
C TYR A 94 -3.09 -4.13 -4.17
N ILE A 95 -3.41 -3.33 -5.20
CA ILE A 95 -4.52 -3.63 -6.13
C ILE A 95 -4.24 -4.93 -6.89
N GLN A 96 -3.02 -5.12 -7.37
CA GLN A 96 -2.62 -6.38 -8.01
C GLN A 96 -2.67 -7.57 -7.04
N MET A 97 -2.28 -7.35 -5.78
CA MET A 97 -2.39 -8.34 -4.71
C MET A 97 -3.86 -8.70 -4.45
N CYS A 98 -4.79 -7.73 -4.49
CA CYS A 98 -6.22 -7.99 -4.39
C CYS A 98 -6.72 -8.91 -5.50
N ASP A 99 -6.41 -8.61 -6.76
CA ASP A 99 -6.80 -9.42 -7.92
C ASP A 99 -6.34 -10.88 -7.78
N THR A 100 -5.10 -11.07 -7.33
CA THR A 100 -4.57 -12.42 -7.10
C THR A 100 -5.26 -13.11 -5.93
N SER A 101 -5.44 -12.41 -4.81
CA SER A 101 -6.09 -12.98 -3.62
C SER A 101 -7.56 -13.36 -3.90
N LEU A 102 -8.27 -12.60 -4.74
CA LEU A 102 -9.62 -12.94 -5.22
C LEU A 102 -9.61 -14.18 -6.10
N THR A 103 -8.65 -14.29 -7.03
CA THR A 103 -8.46 -15.51 -7.82
C THR A 103 -8.20 -16.71 -6.89
N THR A 104 -7.42 -16.53 -5.84
CA THR A 104 -7.15 -17.57 -4.84
C THR A 104 -8.41 -17.97 -4.06
N ASP A 105 -9.30 -17.04 -3.72
CA ASP A 105 -10.59 -17.35 -3.07
C ASP A 105 -11.49 -18.19 -3.98
N THR A 106 -11.53 -17.89 -5.29
CA THR A 106 -12.30 -18.70 -6.24
C THR A 106 -11.78 -20.13 -6.38
N LEU A 107 -10.47 -20.35 -6.27
CA LEU A 107 -9.86 -21.67 -6.37
C LEU A 107 -9.94 -22.47 -5.08
N THR A 108 -10.01 -21.78 -3.94
CA THR A 108 -10.19 -22.39 -2.62
C THR A 108 -11.67 -22.50 -2.24
N ALA A 109 -12.60 -22.12 -3.13
CA ALA A 109 -14.04 -22.14 -2.89
C ALA A 109 -14.59 -23.56 -2.72
N ASP A 110 -14.04 -24.54 -3.44
CA ASP A 110 -14.46 -25.95 -3.43
C ASP A 110 -13.61 -26.81 -2.48
N ALA A 111 -12.56 -26.25 -1.89
CA ALA A 111 -11.76 -26.95 -0.88
C ALA A 111 -12.64 -27.20 0.35
N ALA A 112 -12.82 -28.46 0.72
CA ALA A 112 -13.59 -28.88 1.90
C ALA A 112 -13.08 -28.25 3.22
N GLU A 113 -11.89 -27.65 3.21
CA GLU A 113 -11.30 -26.91 4.33
C GLU A 113 -11.79 -25.47 4.41
N SER A 114 -12.84 -25.25 5.20
CA SER A 114 -13.34 -23.92 5.57
C SER A 114 -12.29 -22.95 6.15
N GLN A 115 -11.17 -23.47 6.66
CA GLN A 115 -10.12 -22.65 7.28
C GLN A 115 -9.29 -21.87 6.25
N VAL A 116 -8.86 -22.50 5.15
CA VAL A 116 -8.03 -21.83 4.13
C VAL A 116 -8.80 -20.66 3.51
N LYS A 117 -10.08 -20.87 3.21
CA LYS A 117 -10.99 -19.83 2.72
C LYS A 117 -11.03 -18.59 3.62
N ASN A 118 -11.17 -18.77 4.93
CA ASN A 118 -11.20 -17.65 5.87
C ASN A 118 -9.86 -16.89 5.93
N ARG A 119 -8.73 -17.60 5.78
CA ARG A 119 -7.39 -17.01 5.71
C ARG A 119 -7.21 -16.18 4.44
N VAL A 120 -7.64 -16.71 3.29
CA VAL A 120 -7.63 -15.99 2.00
C VAL A 120 -8.53 -14.76 2.07
N ARG A 121 -9.71 -14.83 2.68
CA ARG A 121 -10.59 -13.67 2.88
C ARG A 121 -9.96 -12.60 3.78
N THR A 122 -9.20 -13.00 4.79
CA THR A 122 -8.45 -12.05 5.63
C THR A 122 -7.37 -11.34 4.80
N TRP A 123 -6.68 -12.09 3.93
CA TRP A 123 -5.71 -11.53 3.00
C TRP A 123 -6.37 -10.55 2.02
N ILE A 124 -7.49 -10.91 1.38
CA ILE A 124 -8.30 -10.03 0.52
C ILE A 124 -8.68 -8.75 1.24
N ALA A 125 -9.26 -8.86 2.44
CA ALA A 125 -9.69 -7.71 3.22
C ALA A 125 -8.52 -6.79 3.55
N GLY A 126 -7.40 -7.35 4.01
CA GLY A 126 -6.18 -6.58 4.29
C GLY A 126 -5.67 -5.83 3.06
N SER A 127 -5.65 -6.46 1.89
CA SER A 127 -5.19 -5.84 0.66
C SER A 127 -6.13 -4.73 0.18
N ILE A 128 -7.45 -4.94 0.20
CA ILE A 128 -8.45 -3.92 -0.20
C ILE A 128 -8.42 -2.73 0.74
N MET A 129 -8.39 -2.97 2.06
CA MET A 129 -8.36 -1.90 3.04
C MET A 129 -7.06 -1.08 2.90
N THR A 130 -5.91 -1.73 2.73
CA THR A 130 -4.63 -1.03 2.56
C THR A 130 -4.60 -0.19 1.29
N ALA A 131 -5.04 -0.73 0.15
CA ALA A 131 -5.14 0.04 -1.09
C ALA A 131 -6.05 1.27 -0.93
N THR A 132 -7.21 1.08 -0.29
CA THR A 132 -8.20 2.14 -0.07
C THR A 132 -7.65 3.25 0.82
N ILE A 133 -7.06 2.88 1.96
CA ILE A 133 -6.46 3.85 2.88
C ILE A 133 -5.24 4.54 2.26
N ASN A 134 -4.46 3.85 1.42
CA ASN A 134 -3.38 4.47 0.67
C ASN A 134 -3.88 5.51 -0.34
N CYS A 135 -5.00 5.27 -1.03
CA CYS A 135 -5.64 6.30 -1.85
C CYS A 135 -5.99 7.55 -1.03
N PHE A 136 -6.63 7.37 0.14
CA PHE A 136 -6.94 8.50 1.03
C PHE A 136 -5.68 9.20 1.55
N LEU A 137 -4.63 8.44 1.87
CA LEU A 137 -3.35 8.99 2.29
C LEU A 137 -2.72 9.82 1.16
N ILE A 138 -2.68 9.33 -0.07
CA ILE A 138 -2.15 10.05 -1.24
C ILE A 138 -2.89 11.37 -1.43
N ILE A 139 -4.22 11.37 -1.34
CA ILE A 139 -5.03 12.59 -1.42
C ILE A 139 -4.66 13.56 -0.29
N ALA A 140 -4.62 13.08 0.96
CA ALA A 140 -4.27 13.90 2.12
C ALA A 140 -2.86 14.52 1.99
N LEU A 141 -1.87 13.72 1.59
CA LEU A 141 -0.50 14.16 1.32
C LEU A 141 -0.41 15.14 0.13
N GLY A 142 -1.34 15.02 -0.82
CA GLY A 142 -1.52 15.93 -1.96
C GLY A 142 -2.12 17.28 -1.58
N MET A 143 -2.96 17.35 -0.55
CA MET A 143 -3.62 18.61 -0.14
C MET A 143 -2.70 19.52 0.69
N THR A 144 -1.75 18.97 1.44
CA THR A 144 -0.86 19.73 2.35
C THR A 144 0.09 20.73 1.67
N GLY A 145 0.07 20.83 0.34
CA GLY A 145 0.86 21.81 -0.42
C GLY A 145 0.16 23.12 -0.72
N SER A 146 -1.17 23.21 -0.55
CA SER A 146 -1.96 24.37 -0.96
C SER A 146 -1.91 25.52 0.06
N GLU A 147 -1.55 25.26 1.31
CA GLU A 147 -1.49 26.28 2.38
C GLU A 147 -0.15 27.03 2.47
N ALA A 148 0.84 26.70 1.65
CA ALA A 148 2.20 27.27 1.72
C ALA A 148 2.55 28.25 0.60
N ALA A 149 1.56 28.81 -0.10
CA ALA A 149 1.79 29.98 -0.96
C ALA A 149 1.49 31.25 -0.14
N PRO A 150 2.50 32.01 0.32
CA PRO A 150 2.25 33.38 0.74
C PRO A 150 1.71 34.11 -0.48
N SER A 151 0.55 34.73 -0.36
CA SER A 151 -0.01 35.64 -1.35
C SER A 151 1.03 36.72 -1.67
N THR A 152 1.68 36.59 -2.83
CA THR A 152 2.65 37.55 -3.39
C THR A 152 2.07 38.95 -3.59
N HIS A 153 0.76 39.13 -3.42
CA HIS A 153 0.11 40.44 -3.48
C HIS A 153 0.50 41.41 -2.36
N HIS A 154 0.93 40.95 -1.17
CA HIS A 154 1.33 41.86 -0.10
C HIS A 154 2.82 42.28 -0.14
N ALA A 155 3.66 41.56 -0.88
CA ALA A 155 5.07 41.92 -1.05
C ALA A 155 5.22 43.06 -2.08
N VAL A 156 4.45 43.01 -3.17
CA VAL A 156 4.49 44.04 -4.23
C VAL A 156 3.94 45.38 -3.73
N GLU A 157 2.89 45.39 -2.91
CA GLU A 157 2.33 46.64 -2.38
C GLU A 157 3.26 47.36 -1.37
N LYS A 158 4.15 46.63 -0.69
CA LYS A 158 5.15 47.24 0.20
C LYS A 158 6.35 47.82 -0.54
N GLU A 159 6.74 47.21 -1.66
CA GLU A 159 7.82 47.73 -2.51
C GLU A 159 7.38 48.98 -3.29
N GLU A 160 6.13 49.03 -3.74
CA GLU A 160 5.57 50.21 -4.43
C GLU A 160 5.45 51.43 -3.51
N LYS A 161 5.07 51.23 -2.23
CA LYS A 161 5.01 52.33 -1.24
C LYS A 161 6.38 52.79 -0.75
N ALA A 162 7.42 51.94 -0.84
CA ALA A 162 8.78 52.30 -0.44
C ALA A 162 9.53 53.11 -1.52
N ASN A 163 9.18 52.95 -2.79
CA ASN A 163 9.74 53.73 -3.91
C ASN A 163 8.95 55.03 -4.21
N ALA A 164 7.85 55.28 -3.51
CA ALA A 164 7.01 56.47 -3.67
C ALA A 164 7.30 57.58 -2.64
N VAL A 165 8.39 57.48 -1.87
CA VAL A 165 8.86 58.48 -0.90
C VAL A 165 10.21 59.03 -1.31
#